data_AF-A0A2G9TEJ6-F1
#
_entry.id   AF-A0A2G9TEJ6-F1
#
_cell.length_a   1.000
_cell.length_b   1.000
_cell.length_c   1.000
_cell.angle_alpha   90.00
_cell.angle_beta   90.00
_cell.angle_gamma   90.00
#
_symmetry.space_group_name_H-M   'P 1'
#
loop_
_entity.id
_entity.type
_entity.pdbx_description
1 polymer ?
#
loop_
_entity_poly.entity_id
_entity_poly.type
_entity_poly.pdbx_seq_one_letter_code
_entity_poly.pdbx_strand_id
1 'polypeptide(L)' 'SFASMPADAFKKHEVVPDVVATAPTKVVKANYDSGVEVNLGNVLTPTQVKNPPKLTWDAEPGALYTVIFT' A
#
# COMPACT_ATOMS: atom_id res chain seq x y z
N SER A 1 17.24 4.04 11.22
CA SER A 1 15.79 4.12 11.01
C SER A 1 15.50 3.59 9.62
N PHE A 2 15.00 2.35 9.50
CA PHE A 2 14.90 1.60 8.23
C PHE A 2 13.49 1.66 7.64
N ALA A 3 12.96 2.86 7.39
CA ALA A 3 11.86 2.96 6.44
C ALA A 3 12.49 2.80 5.05
N SER A 4 12.51 1.57 4.51
CA SER A 4 12.82 1.36 3.10
C SER A 4 11.84 2.21 2.29
N MET A 5 12.37 3.05 1.39
CA MET A 5 11.51 3.89 0.56
C MET A 5 10.55 2.98 -0.25
N PRO A 6 9.32 3.41 -0.57
CA PRO A 6 8.36 2.59 -1.33
C PRO A 6 8.96 1.99 -2.60
N ALA A 7 9.88 2.70 -3.25
CA ALA A 7 10.64 2.21 -4.40
C ALA A 7 11.46 0.94 -4.12
N ASP A 8 12.13 0.84 -2.98
CA ASP A 8 12.93 -0.33 -2.62
C ASP A 8 12.03 -1.53 -2.33
N ALA A 9 10.90 -1.31 -1.63
CA ALA A 9 9.95 -2.38 -1.34
C ALA A 9 9.28 -2.92 -2.61
N PHE A 10 8.85 -2.04 -3.51
CA PHE A 10 8.23 -2.44 -4.78
C PHE A 10 9.18 -3.23 -5.68
N LYS A 11 10.48 -2.89 -5.69
CA LYS A 11 11.51 -3.68 -6.40
C LYS A 11 11.82 -4.99 -5.70
N LYS A 12 12.02 -4.96 -4.38
CA LYS A 12 12.36 -6.14 -3.57
C LYS A 12 11.31 -7.24 -3.68
N HIS A 13 10.03 -6.87 -3.76
CA HIS A 13 8.90 -7.79 -3.85
C HIS A 13 8.36 -7.94 -5.28
N GLU A 14 9.13 -7.52 -6.30
CA GLU A 14 8.85 -7.69 -7.73
C GLU A 14 7.52 -7.09 -8.23
N VAL A 15 6.83 -6.30 -7.40
CA VAL A 15 5.67 -5.48 -7.81
C VAL A 15 6.05 -4.58 -9.00
N VAL A 16 7.30 -4.12 -9.01
CA VAL A 16 7.98 -3.69 -10.23
C VAL A 16 8.90 -4.83 -10.69
N PRO A 17 8.76 -5.36 -11.92
CA PRO A 17 7.94 -4.86 -13.02
C PRO A 17 6.54 -5.50 -13.14
N ASP A 18 6.20 -6.49 -12.31
CA ASP A 18 5.11 -7.43 -12.61
C ASP A 18 3.72 -6.78 -12.65
N VAL A 19 3.48 -5.76 -11.82
CA VAL A 19 2.17 -5.08 -11.72
C VAL A 19 2.25 -3.66 -12.27
N VAL A 20 3.34 -2.94 -11.99
CA VAL A 20 3.56 -1.57 -12.44
C VAL A 20 4.98 -1.37 -12.94
N ALA A 21 5.16 -0.52 -13.97
CA ALA A 21 6.48 -0.24 -14.55
C ALA A 21 7.36 0.66 -13.66
N THR A 22 6.77 1.43 -12.74
CA THR A 22 7.50 2.38 -11.88
C THR A 22 6.87 2.42 -10.50
N ALA A 23 7.72 2.39 -9.48
CA ALA A 23 7.27 2.44 -8.10
C ALA A 23 6.76 3.85 -7.72
N PRO A 24 5.77 3.94 -6.82
CA PRO A 24 5.28 5.22 -6.34
C PRO A 24 6.30 5.90 -5.41
N THR A 25 6.20 7.23 -5.30
CA THR A 25 7.03 8.03 -4.39
C THR A 25 6.40 8.25 -3.02
N LYS A 26 5.09 8.05 -2.89
CA LYS A 26 4.31 8.17 -1.66
C LYS A 26 3.61 6.86 -1.33
N VAL A 27 3.35 6.64 -0.04
CA VAL A 27 2.65 5.45 0.47
C VAL A 27 1.20 5.81 0.76
N VAL A 28 0.27 4.98 0.28
CA VAL A 28 -1.12 4.98 0.75
C VAL A 28 -1.16 4.17 2.05
N LYS A 29 -1.63 4.77 3.14
CA LYS A 29 -1.82 4.05 4.40
C LYS A 29 -3.09 3.21 4.33
N ALA A 30 -2.98 1.93 4.66
CA ALA A 30 -4.11 1.01 4.71
C ALA A 30 -4.18 0.35 6.10
N ASN A 31 -5.25 0.66 6.83
CA ASN A 31 -5.48 0.15 8.19
C ASN A 31 -6.73 -0.73 8.21
N TYR A 32 -6.59 -1.96 8.67
CA TYR A 32 -7.72 -2.87 8.85
C TYR A 32 -8.33 -2.71 10.23
N ASP A 33 -9.65 -2.93 10.34
CA ASP A 33 -10.36 -2.85 11.63
C ASP A 33 -9.94 -3.94 12.63
N SER A 34 -9.17 -4.93 12.20
CA SER A 34 -8.49 -5.90 13.08
C SER A 34 -7.31 -5.29 13.87
N GLY A 35 -6.95 -4.02 13.59
CA GLY A 35 -5.87 -3.29 14.24
C GLY A 35 -4.51 -3.41 13.55
N VAL A 36 -4.43 -4.08 12.40
CA VAL A 36 -3.19 -4.22 11.63
C VAL A 36 -3.07 -3.16 10.54
N GLU A 37 -1.84 -2.68 10.34
CA GLU A 37 -1.46 -1.79 9.25
C GLU A 37 -0.70 -2.56 8.16
N VAL A 38 -0.99 -2.26 6.90
CA VAL A 38 -0.18 -2.74 5.77
C VAL A 38 1.11 -1.93 5.72
N ASN A 39 2.24 -2.62 5.75
CA ASN A 39 3.57 -2.03 5.77
C ASN A 39 4.49 -2.73 4.76
N LEU A 40 4.37 -2.32 3.51
CA LEU A 40 5.35 -2.55 2.42
C LEU A 40 5.96 -3.97 2.38
N GLY A 41 5.11 -5.00 2.40
CA GLY A 41 5.54 -6.40 2.28
C GLY A 41 5.44 -7.23 3.57
N ASN A 42 4.90 -6.67 4.67
CA ASN A 42 4.54 -7.47 5.83
C ASN A 42 3.48 -8.52 5.50
N VAL A 43 3.57 -9.68 6.15
CA VAL A 43 2.62 -10.78 5.97
C VAL A 43 1.43 -10.58 6.90
N LEU A 44 0.23 -10.58 6.33
CA LEU A 44 -1.03 -10.56 7.07
C LEU A 44 -1.80 -11.85 6.82
N THR A 45 -2.63 -12.27 7.77
CA THR A 45 -3.48 -13.47 7.66
C THR A 45 -4.83 -13.13 7.02
N PRO A 46 -5.49 -14.09 6.34
CA PRO A 46 -6.82 -13.87 5.75
C PRO A 46 -7.85 -13.33 6.76
N THR A 47 -7.80 -13.79 8.01
CA THR A 47 -8.71 -13.33 9.07
C THR A 47 -8.50 -11.86 9.43
N GLN A 48 -7.25 -11.38 9.41
CA GLN A 48 -6.93 -9.98 9.70
C GLN A 48 -7.43 -9.02 8.62
N VAL A 49 -7.46 -9.48 7.35
CA VAL A 49 -7.79 -8.65 6.18
C VAL A 49 -9.18 -8.95 5.60
N LYS A 50 -10.06 -9.57 6.38
CA LYS A 50 -11.39 -10.01 5.95
C LYS A 50 -12.26 -8.86 5.42
N ASN A 51 -12.19 -7.70 6.06
CA ASN A 51 -12.98 -6.52 5.70
C ASN A 51 -12.09 -5.49 4.97
N PRO A 52 -12.66 -4.60 4.13
CA PRO A 52 -11.88 -3.56 3.47
C PRO A 52 -11.14 -2.64 4.47
N PRO A 53 -9.92 -2.18 4.15
CA PRO A 53 -9.19 -1.26 5.00
C PRO A 53 -9.72 0.17 4.88
N LYS A 54 -9.41 0.99 5.89
CA LYS A 54 -9.47 2.45 5.80
C LYS A 54 -8.20 2.94 5.12
N LEU A 55 -8.37 3.71 4.05
CA LEU A 55 -7.27 4.25 3.27
C LEU A 55 -7.06 5.73 3.58
N THR A 56 -5.80 6.16 3.59
CA THR A 56 -5.43 7.57 3.76
C THR A 56 -4.21 7.90 2.90
N TRP A 57 -4.30 8.97 2.13
CA TRP A 57 -3.21 9.50 1.29
C TRP A 57 -3.34 11.01 1.14
N ASP A 58 -2.27 11.66 0.67
CA ASP A 58 -2.30 13.09 0.33
C ASP A 58 -3.17 13.29 -0.91
N ALA A 59 -4.33 13.91 -0.76
CA ALA A 59 -5.27 14.19 -1.85
C ALA A 59 -5.40 15.71 -2.10
N GLU A 60 -5.60 16.07 -3.35
CA GLU A 60 -5.77 17.45 -3.81
C GLU A 60 -7.26 17.82 -3.87
N PRO A 61 -7.67 19.01 -3.40
CA PRO A 61 -9.05 19.46 -3.50
C PRO A 61 -9.55 19.49 -4.95
N GLY A 62 -10.69 18.85 -5.20
CA GLY A 62 -11.34 18.82 -6.53
C GLY A 62 -10.77 17.78 -7.49
N ALA A 63 -9.68 17.07 -7.14
CA ALA A 63 -9.18 15.96 -7.94
C ALA A 63 -10.00 14.69 -7.70
N LEU A 64 -10.14 13.87 -8.74
CA LEU A 64 -10.70 12.53 -8.65
C LEU A 64 -9.57 11.51 -8.63
N TYR A 65 -9.73 10.48 -7.80
CA TYR A 65 -8.75 9.42 -7.62
C TYR A 65 -9.40 8.05 -7.82
N THR A 66 -8.61 7.11 -8.31
CA THR A 66 -9.00 5.70 -8.45
C THR A 66 -8.15 4.86 -7.52
N VAL A 67 -8.77 3.91 -6.82
CA VAL A 67 -8.09 2.91 -6.00
C VAL A 67 -8.22 1.55 -6.66
N ILE A 68 -7.11 0.82 -6.74
CA ILE A 68 -7.05 -0.55 -7.25
C ILE A 68 -6.34 -1.42 -6.22
N PHE A 69 -6.87 -2.62 -5.99
CA PHE A 69 -6.26 -3.68 -5.20
C PHE A 69 -6.30 -4.96 -6.03
N THR A 70 -5.16 -5.63 -6.20
CA THR A 70 -5.00 -6.82 -7.05
C THR A 70 -4.05 -7.81 -6.43
#